data_AF-A0A316UND5-F1
#
_entry.id   AF-A0A316UND5-F1
#
_cell.length_a   1.000
_cell.length_b   1.000
_cell.length_c   1.000
_cell.angle_alpha   90.00
_cell.angle_beta   90.00
_cell.angle_gamma   90.00
#
_symmetry.space_group_name_H-M   'P 1'
#
loop_
_entity.id
_entity.type
_entity.pdbx_description
1 polymer ?
#
loop_
_entity_poly.entity_id
_entity_poly.type
_entity_poly.pdbx_seq_one_letter_code
_entity_poly.pdbx_strand_id
1 'polypeptide(L)'
;PLDEAEQRAIITSLRTSHDKSAKIYRYATLFLLSLVIITYLTPIPAYIAGTHPENHLTLFWAAHHVQGTHEDLIYLPAGPIYMLFFAFQGIIVVGAIRETVDLLGLAKLGPKPAAFPAPQPHLYGTAPGWLVPSLQDLRFSSATNQSVNSKTPATSPAAAQRPGLASVAPRLVYLGVLLVTSLPMPLMVFGAGNFTNAAWWALAPGALLIDLLVEWSIAGSEREIRGLDGQRYSYKGA
;
A
#
# COMPACT_ATOMS: atom_id res chain seq x y z
N PRO A 1 21.91 -37.34 0.90
CA PRO A 1 21.62 -36.19 1.79
C PRO A 1 22.53 -35.04 1.34
N LEU A 2 22.01 -33.85 1.06
CA LEU A 2 22.86 -32.69 0.72
C LEU A 2 23.74 -32.34 1.92
N ASP A 3 25.00 -31.98 1.66
CA ASP A 3 25.94 -31.52 2.68
C ASP A 3 25.47 -30.19 3.33
N GLU A 4 25.77 -29.98 4.61
CA GLU A 4 25.31 -28.80 5.36
C GLU A 4 25.91 -27.51 4.77
N ALA A 5 27.12 -27.59 4.23
CA ALA A 5 27.77 -26.48 3.52
C ALA A 5 27.04 -26.13 2.22
N GLU A 6 26.62 -27.13 1.44
CA GLU A 6 25.87 -26.94 0.20
C GLU A 6 24.47 -26.36 0.46
N GLN A 7 23.76 -26.83 1.50
CA GLN A 7 22.46 -26.28 1.88
C GLN A 7 22.55 -24.79 2.26
N ARG A 8 23.59 -24.40 3.02
CA ARG A 8 23.82 -22.98 3.36
C ARG A 8 24.11 -22.13 2.12
N ALA A 9 24.92 -22.65 1.20
CA ALA A 9 25.23 -21.95 -0.04
C ALA A 9 23.97 -21.72 -0.89
N ILE A 10 23.08 -22.72 -0.97
CA ILE A 10 21.80 -22.64 -1.68
C ILE A 10 20.85 -21.63 -1.01
N ILE A 11 20.68 -21.68 0.31
CA ILE A 11 19.81 -20.73 1.01
C ILE A 11 20.32 -19.29 0.87
N THR A 12 21.64 -19.10 0.94
CA THR A 12 22.26 -17.78 0.78
C THR A 12 22.10 -17.26 -0.65
N SER A 13 22.25 -18.12 -1.67
CA SER A 13 22.05 -17.73 -3.06
C SER A 13 20.58 -17.42 -3.37
N LEU A 14 19.65 -18.20 -2.82
CA LEU A 14 18.21 -17.92 -2.90
C LEU A 14 17.87 -16.57 -2.26
N ARG A 15 18.41 -16.28 -1.08
CA ARG A 15 18.18 -15.01 -0.38
C ARG A 15 18.74 -13.82 -1.15
N THR A 16 19.97 -13.91 -1.67
CA THR A 16 20.57 -12.81 -2.44
C THR A 16 19.85 -12.57 -3.77
N SER A 17 19.38 -13.63 -4.43
CA SER A 17 18.55 -13.53 -5.64
C SER A 17 17.19 -12.91 -5.35
N HIS A 18 16.55 -13.31 -4.25
CA HIS A 18 15.29 -12.74 -3.78
C HIS A 18 15.44 -11.26 -3.43
N ASP A 19 16.46 -10.87 -2.66
CA ASP A 19 16.74 -9.48 -2.30
C ASP A 19 16.94 -8.59 -3.55
N LYS A 20 17.64 -9.11 -4.57
CA LYS A 20 17.84 -8.40 -5.83
C LYS A 20 16.52 -8.21 -6.58
N SER A 21 15.73 -9.26 -6.68
CA SER A 21 14.44 -9.26 -7.39
C SER A 21 13.44 -8.34 -6.69
N ALA A 22 13.33 -8.43 -5.36
CA ALA A 22 12.46 -7.58 -4.53
C ALA A 22 12.78 -6.09 -4.73
N LYS A 23 14.06 -5.72 -4.78
CA LYS A 23 14.47 -4.33 -5.08
C LYS A 23 14.00 -3.89 -6.46
N ILE A 24 14.20 -4.70 -7.49
CA ILE A 24 13.78 -4.38 -8.87
C ILE A 24 12.27 -4.16 -8.93
N TYR A 25 11.49 -5.07 -8.35
CA TYR A 25 10.03 -4.95 -8.33
C TYR A 25 9.57 -3.70 -7.57
N ARG A 26 10.17 -3.38 -6.44
CA ARG A 26 9.89 -2.15 -5.68
C ARG A 26 10.23 -0.88 -6.44
N TYR A 27 11.33 -0.86 -7.22
CA TYR A 27 11.62 0.28 -8.11
C TYR A 27 10.58 0.40 -9.23
N ALA A 28 10.13 -0.73 -9.79
CA ALA A 28 9.10 -0.74 -10.81
C ALA A 28 7.74 -0.26 -10.28
N THR A 29 7.33 -0.67 -9.07
CA THR A 29 6.09 -0.17 -8.44
C THR A 29 6.19 1.30 -8.07
N LEU A 30 7.34 1.76 -7.57
CA LEU A 30 7.59 3.18 -7.32
C LEU A 30 7.48 4.02 -8.60
N PHE A 31 8.05 3.54 -9.71
CA PHE A 31 7.92 4.18 -11.01
C PHE A 31 6.45 4.24 -11.46
N LEU A 32 5.71 3.14 -11.31
CA LEU A 32 4.29 3.06 -11.65
C LEU A 32 3.46 4.05 -10.82
N LEU A 33 3.65 4.08 -9.50
CA LEU A 33 2.95 5.01 -8.60
C LEU A 33 3.29 6.48 -8.93
N SER A 34 4.54 6.77 -9.29
CA SER A 34 4.96 8.10 -9.73
C SER A 34 4.28 8.50 -11.05
N LEU A 35 4.13 7.56 -11.98
CA LEU A 35 3.43 7.78 -13.24
C LEU A 35 1.97 8.15 -13.01
N VAL A 36 1.28 7.50 -12.07
CA VAL A 36 -0.11 7.83 -11.70
C VAL A 36 -0.24 9.29 -11.24
N ILE A 37 0.69 9.78 -10.41
CA ILE A 37 0.71 11.19 -9.99
C ILE A 37 0.86 12.10 -11.21
N ILE A 38 1.82 11.81 -12.09
CA ILE A 38 2.05 12.60 -13.31
C ILE A 38 0.79 12.60 -14.17
N THR A 39 0.16 11.45 -14.39
CA THR A 39 -1.08 11.30 -15.17
C THR A 39 -2.20 12.18 -14.61
N TYR A 40 -2.40 12.21 -13.29
CA TYR A 40 -3.41 13.08 -12.69
C TYR A 40 -3.03 14.56 -12.62
N LEU A 41 -1.76 14.93 -12.79
CA LEU A 41 -1.37 16.33 -12.96
C LEU A 41 -1.65 16.84 -14.39
N THR A 42 -1.70 15.94 -15.39
CA THR A 42 -1.84 16.33 -16.81
C THR A 42 -3.08 17.16 -17.16
N PRO A 43 -4.28 16.95 -16.60
CA PRO A 43 -5.45 17.74 -16.97
C PRO A 43 -5.53 19.08 -16.22
N ILE A 44 -4.74 19.30 -15.17
CA ILE A 44 -4.80 20.53 -14.35
C ILE A 44 -4.59 21.80 -15.19
N PRO A 45 -3.59 21.90 -16.09
CA PRO A 45 -3.46 23.07 -16.95
C PRO A 45 -4.68 23.31 -17.83
N ALA A 46 -5.34 22.26 -18.35
CA ALA A 46 -6.54 22.38 -19.17
C ALA A 46 -7.76 22.83 -18.35
N TYR A 47 -7.85 22.41 -17.07
CA TYR A 47 -8.84 22.92 -16.13
C TYR A 47 -8.62 24.39 -15.77
N ILE A 48 -7.37 24.83 -15.60
CA ILE A 48 -7.06 26.25 -15.34
C ILE A 48 -7.32 27.10 -16.59
N ALA A 49 -6.99 26.59 -17.77
CA ALA A 49 -7.11 27.30 -19.04
C ALA A 49 -8.54 27.38 -19.60
N GLY A 50 -9.54 26.71 -18.98
CA GLY A 50 -10.90 26.72 -19.53
C GLY A 50 -11.11 25.76 -20.71
N THR A 51 -10.09 25.01 -21.14
CA THR A 51 -10.09 24.24 -22.40
C THR A 51 -10.41 22.76 -22.22
N HIS A 52 -10.49 22.27 -20.98
CA HIS A 52 -10.87 20.88 -20.73
C HIS A 52 -12.34 20.65 -21.15
N PRO A 53 -12.66 19.53 -21.84
CA PRO A 53 -14.00 19.27 -22.35
C PRO A 53 -15.07 19.18 -21.24
N GLU A 54 -14.65 18.85 -20.02
CA GLU A 54 -15.50 18.82 -18.82
C GLU A 54 -15.34 20.09 -17.95
N ASN A 55 -14.81 21.19 -18.50
CA ASN A 55 -14.54 22.40 -17.73
C ASN A 55 -15.74 23.35 -17.71
N HIS A 56 -16.42 23.41 -16.57
CA HIS A 56 -17.55 24.33 -16.36
C HIS A 56 -17.13 25.67 -15.73
N LEU A 57 -15.82 25.97 -15.60
CA LEU A 57 -15.35 27.30 -15.17
C LEU A 57 -15.81 28.42 -16.12
N THR A 58 -15.99 28.09 -17.40
CA THR A 58 -16.48 29.02 -18.43
C THR A 58 -17.95 29.40 -18.24
N LEU A 59 -18.76 28.62 -17.51
CA LEU A 59 -20.18 28.92 -17.27
C LEU A 59 -20.39 29.98 -16.18
N PHE A 60 -19.48 30.08 -15.21
CA PHE A 60 -19.58 31.03 -14.09
C PHE A 60 -18.71 32.29 -14.26
N TRP A 61 -17.63 32.22 -15.06
CA TRP A 61 -16.63 33.30 -15.15
C TRP A 61 -16.40 33.85 -16.56
N ALA A 62 -16.93 33.23 -17.62
CA ALA A 62 -16.89 33.80 -18.97
C ALA A 62 -18.16 34.61 -19.27
N ALA A 63 -17.99 35.78 -19.87
CA ALA A 63 -19.07 36.68 -20.23
C ALA A 63 -19.99 36.07 -21.32
N HIS A 64 -21.13 35.50 -20.90
CA HIS A 64 -22.47 35.58 -21.51
C HIS A 64 -22.61 35.55 -23.06
N HIS A 65 -21.84 34.73 -23.77
CA HIS A 65 -22.05 34.52 -25.22
C HIS A 65 -22.30 33.06 -25.63
N VAL A 66 -22.35 32.14 -24.67
CA VAL A 66 -22.71 30.73 -24.93
C VAL A 66 -24.11 30.47 -24.39
N GLN A 67 -25.06 30.23 -25.28
CA GLN A 67 -26.40 29.75 -24.92
C GLN A 67 -26.26 28.34 -24.32
N GLY A 68 -26.38 28.22 -23.01
CA GLY A 68 -26.34 26.94 -22.31
C GLY A 68 -27.44 26.01 -22.84
N THR A 69 -27.05 24.81 -23.24
CA THR A 69 -27.98 23.75 -23.66
C THR A 69 -28.51 23.01 -22.43
N HIS A 70 -29.59 22.22 -22.57
CA HIS A 70 -30.15 21.46 -21.45
C HIS A 70 -29.12 20.48 -20.84
N GLU A 71 -28.13 20.06 -21.63
CA GLU A 71 -27.01 19.21 -21.22
C GLU A 71 -26.07 19.92 -20.24
N ASP A 72 -25.91 21.25 -20.34
CA ASP A 72 -25.02 22.04 -19.48
C ASP A 72 -25.57 22.21 -18.05
N LEU A 73 -26.88 22.02 -17.83
CA LEU A 73 -27.55 22.12 -16.52
C LEU A 73 -27.33 20.89 -15.62
N ILE A 74 -26.79 19.79 -16.17
CA ILE A 74 -26.68 18.50 -15.48
C ILE A 74 -25.28 18.30 -14.87
N TYR A 75 -24.31 19.14 -15.22
CA TYR A 75 -22.92 18.94 -14.82
C TYR A 75 -22.50 19.86 -13.66
N LEU A 76 -22.10 19.25 -12.54
CA LEU A 76 -21.54 19.94 -11.38
C LEU A 76 -20.24 20.68 -11.74
N PRO A 77 -19.84 21.73 -10.98
CA PRO A 77 -18.55 22.42 -11.18
C PRO A 77 -17.38 21.45 -11.03
N ALA A 78 -16.88 20.93 -12.16
CA ALA A 78 -15.97 19.80 -12.21
C ALA A 78 -14.59 20.11 -11.63
N GLY A 79 -14.08 21.33 -11.77
CA GLY A 79 -12.73 21.71 -11.31
C GLY A 79 -12.52 21.56 -9.79
N PRO A 80 -13.31 22.23 -8.92
CA PRO A 80 -13.17 22.09 -7.47
C PRO A 80 -13.37 20.66 -6.97
N ILE A 81 -14.33 19.94 -7.57
CA ILE A 81 -14.62 18.54 -7.26
C ILE A 81 -13.43 17.65 -7.64
N TYR A 82 -12.88 17.86 -8.84
CA TYR A 82 -11.65 17.20 -9.31
C TYR A 82 -10.49 17.47 -8.36
N MET A 83 -10.28 18.71 -7.92
CA MET A 83 -9.17 19.07 -7.03
C MET A 83 -9.29 18.41 -5.66
N LEU A 84 -10.50 18.32 -5.10
CA LEU A 84 -10.74 17.63 -3.83
C LEU A 84 -10.41 16.13 -3.96
N PHE A 85 -10.91 15.49 -5.01
CA PHE A 85 -10.68 14.08 -5.28
C PHE A 85 -9.22 13.78 -5.63
N PHE A 86 -8.59 14.64 -6.42
CA PHE A 86 -7.16 14.60 -6.72
C PHE A 86 -6.33 14.72 -5.44
N ALA A 87 -6.65 15.65 -4.54
CA ALA A 87 -5.94 15.80 -3.28
C ALA A 87 -6.09 14.56 -2.39
N PHE A 88 -7.32 14.05 -2.25
CA PHE A 88 -7.58 12.84 -1.46
C PHE A 88 -6.83 11.62 -2.02
N GLN A 89 -6.99 11.36 -3.32
CA GLN A 89 -6.34 10.25 -4.00
C GLN A 89 -4.81 10.40 -4.01
N GLY A 90 -4.33 11.64 -4.19
CA GLY A 90 -2.92 11.99 -4.15
C GLY A 90 -2.31 11.70 -2.79
N ILE A 91 -2.99 12.02 -1.68
CA ILE A 91 -2.51 11.68 -0.33
C ILE A 91 -2.36 10.17 -0.17
N ILE A 92 -3.31 9.37 -0.68
CA ILE A 92 -3.24 7.90 -0.62
C ILE A 92 -2.04 7.38 -1.41
N VAL A 93 -1.88 7.81 -2.67
CA VAL A 93 -0.78 7.39 -3.54
C VAL A 93 0.58 7.82 -2.96
N VAL A 94 0.68 9.04 -2.44
CA VAL A 94 1.90 9.51 -1.73
C VAL A 94 2.18 8.66 -0.49
N GLY A 95 1.15 8.24 0.24
CA GLY A 95 1.28 7.31 1.36
C GLY A 95 1.89 5.97 0.94
N ALA A 96 1.45 5.42 -0.19
CA ALA A 96 2.02 4.18 -0.75
C ALA A 96 3.47 4.39 -1.23
N ILE A 97 3.75 5.46 -1.98
CA ILE A 97 5.13 5.80 -2.40
C ILE A 97 6.05 5.92 -1.20
N ARG A 98 5.60 6.58 -0.13
CA ARG A 98 6.38 6.74 1.10
C ARG A 98 6.73 5.39 1.72
N GLU A 99 5.79 4.45 1.73
CA GLU A 99 6.02 3.08 2.21
C GLU A 99 7.01 2.33 1.30
N THR A 100 6.85 2.39 -0.02
CA THR A 100 7.77 1.74 -0.98
C THR A 100 9.19 2.32 -0.86
N VAL A 101 9.33 3.63 -0.67
CA VAL A 101 10.61 4.32 -0.46
C VAL A 101 11.27 3.90 0.86
N ASP A 102 10.49 3.74 1.95
CA ASP A 102 10.97 3.23 3.24
C ASP A 102 11.47 1.79 3.10
N LEU A 103 10.74 0.93 2.39
CA LEU A 103 11.12 -0.46 2.10
C LEU A 103 12.36 -0.60 1.22
N LEU A 104 12.64 0.39 0.36
CA LEU A 104 13.87 0.46 -0.43
C LEU A 104 15.06 1.02 0.37
N GLY A 105 14.82 1.59 1.56
CA GLY A 105 15.85 2.25 2.37
C GLY A 105 16.40 3.53 1.73
N LEU A 106 15.72 4.06 0.71
CA LEU A 106 16.15 5.26 -0.03
C LEU A 106 16.00 6.52 0.80
N ALA A 107 15.11 6.48 1.78
CA ALA A 107 14.94 7.60 2.67
C ALA A 107 14.99 7.16 4.13
N LYS A 108 15.82 7.85 4.91
CA LYS A 108 15.67 7.94 6.37
C LYS A 108 14.48 8.85 6.72
N LEU A 109 13.34 8.64 6.05
CA LEU A 109 12.08 9.39 6.21
C LEU A 109 11.21 8.86 7.36
N GLY A 110 11.73 7.87 8.10
CA GLY A 110 11.23 7.56 9.43
C GLY A 110 11.25 8.84 10.28
N PRO A 111 10.22 9.09 11.11
CA PRO A 111 10.27 10.19 12.04
C PRO A 111 11.59 10.09 12.81
N LYS A 112 12.41 11.16 12.80
CA LYS A 112 13.48 11.31 13.78
C LYS A 112 12.86 10.93 15.13
N PRO A 113 13.51 10.08 15.95
CA PRO A 113 12.97 9.74 17.26
C PRO A 113 12.79 11.05 18.02
N ALA A 114 11.56 11.54 18.04
CA ALA A 114 11.25 12.76 18.74
C ALA A 114 11.40 12.43 20.23
N ALA A 115 11.97 13.38 20.97
CA ALA A 115 12.14 13.24 22.40
C ALA A 115 10.77 12.99 23.06
N PHE A 116 10.75 12.18 24.11
CA PHE A 116 9.54 11.80 24.83
C PHE A 116 8.74 13.05 25.28
N PRO A 117 7.39 13.06 25.19
CA PRO A 117 6.49 11.97 24.82
C PRO A 117 6.15 11.99 23.32
N ALA A 118 7.00 11.39 22.49
CA ALA A 118 6.74 11.19 21.08
C ALA A 118 6.17 9.78 20.81
N PRO A 119 5.45 9.59 19.69
CA PRO A 119 4.94 8.29 19.29
C PRO A 119 6.08 7.28 19.13
N GLN A 120 5.99 6.14 19.83
CA GLN A 120 6.93 5.04 19.63
C GLN A 120 6.81 4.50 18.20
N PRO A 121 7.92 4.05 17.57
CA PRO A 121 7.86 3.49 16.23
C PRO A 121 6.96 2.24 16.21
N HIS A 122 5.89 2.30 15.41
CA HIS A 122 4.90 1.23 15.29
C HIS A 122 5.19 0.30 14.10
N LEU A 123 4.66 -0.93 14.17
CA LEU A 123 4.94 -1.99 13.18
C LEU A 123 4.33 -1.74 11.78
N TYR A 124 3.42 -0.77 11.64
CA TYR A 124 2.68 -0.45 10.41
C TYR A 124 3.44 0.48 9.46
N GLY A 125 4.77 0.40 9.44
CA GLY A 125 5.61 1.19 8.53
C GLY A 125 5.39 2.69 8.70
N THR A 126 5.00 3.34 7.61
CA THR A 126 4.81 4.79 7.50
C THR A 126 3.37 5.26 7.76
N ALA A 127 2.51 4.38 8.26
CA ALA A 127 1.12 4.72 8.60
C ALA A 127 1.03 5.93 9.56
N PRO A 128 0.03 6.81 9.41
CA PRO A 128 -0.18 7.90 10.35
C PRO A 128 -0.52 7.38 11.75
N GLY A 129 0.01 8.01 12.80
CA GLY A 129 -0.16 7.54 14.19
C GLY A 129 -1.63 7.43 14.65
N TRP A 130 -2.54 8.21 14.06
CA TRP A 130 -3.98 8.13 14.34
C TRP A 130 -4.66 6.90 13.71
N LEU A 131 -4.09 6.32 12.66
CA LEU A 131 -4.60 5.13 11.96
C LEU A 131 -4.13 3.83 12.66
N VAL A 132 -3.02 3.89 13.38
CA VAL A 132 -2.36 2.74 14.01
C VAL A 132 -3.26 1.95 14.96
N PRO A 133 -4.07 2.56 15.85
CA PRO A 133 -4.97 1.80 16.72
C PRO A 133 -5.96 0.95 15.91
N SER A 134 -6.58 1.52 14.87
CA SER A 134 -7.51 0.79 13.99
C SER A 134 -6.81 -0.34 13.21
N LEU A 135 -5.56 -0.15 12.80
CA LEU A 135 -4.78 -1.19 12.14
C LEU A 135 -4.35 -2.32 13.09
N GLN A 136 -4.18 -2.02 14.38
CA GLN A 136 -3.92 -3.02 15.42
C GLN A 136 -5.13 -3.93 15.63
N ASP A 137 -6.33 -3.37 15.62
CA ASP A 137 -7.57 -4.13 15.72
C ASP A 137 -7.81 -5.02 14.50
N LEU A 138 -7.40 -4.57 13.31
CA LEU A 138 -7.52 -5.31 12.05
C LEU A 138 -6.49 -6.44 11.88
N ARG A 139 -5.71 -6.78 12.91
CA ARG A 139 -4.74 -7.89 12.81
C ARG A 139 -5.45 -9.22 12.54
N PHE A 140 -5.27 -9.73 11.32
CA PHE A 140 -5.46 -11.13 10.99
C PHE A 140 -4.32 -11.98 11.57
N SER A 141 -4.23 -12.05 12.90
CA SER A 141 -3.46 -13.07 13.61
C SER A 141 -4.38 -13.75 14.59
N SER A 142 -4.36 -15.09 14.66
CA SER A 142 -5.13 -15.81 15.66
C SER A 142 -4.86 -15.23 17.05
N ALA A 143 -5.90 -15.15 17.86
CA ALA A 143 -5.80 -14.97 19.29
C ALA A 143 -4.97 -16.12 19.88
N THR A 144 -3.65 -16.07 19.75
CA THR A 144 -2.78 -16.71 20.72
C THR A 144 -2.73 -15.72 21.87
N ASN A 145 -3.68 -15.88 22.77
CA ASN A 145 -3.52 -15.47 24.16
C ASN A 145 -2.22 -16.12 24.66
N GLN A 146 -1.08 -15.46 24.45
CA GLN A 146 0.12 -15.72 25.23
C GLN A 146 -0.21 -15.25 26.63
N SER A 147 -0.70 -16.21 27.42
CA SER A 147 -0.61 -16.32 28.87
C SER A 147 -0.17 -15.04 29.57
N VAL A 148 -1.16 -14.26 30.02
CA VAL A 148 -0.95 -13.28 31.10
C VAL A 148 -0.96 -13.96 32.47
N ASN A 149 -1.19 -15.27 32.57
CA ASN A 149 -1.09 -16.00 33.83
C ASN A 149 -0.98 -17.52 33.63
N SER A 150 0.24 -18.05 33.60
CA SER A 150 0.51 -19.41 34.08
C SER A 150 1.96 -19.52 34.51
N LYS A 151 2.18 -19.28 35.81
CA LYS A 151 3.34 -19.75 36.54
C LYS A 151 3.38 -21.29 36.46
N THR A 152 4.06 -21.85 35.46
CA THR A 152 4.48 -23.25 35.48
C THR A 152 5.78 -23.40 34.70
N PRO A 153 6.86 -23.94 35.32
CA PRO A 153 8.10 -24.19 34.60
C PRO A 153 7.92 -25.49 33.80
N ALA A 154 7.65 -25.37 32.51
CA ALA A 154 7.52 -26.52 31.62
C ALA A 154 8.75 -26.64 30.74
N THR A 155 9.68 -27.47 31.19
CA THR A 155 10.59 -28.26 30.34
C THR A 155 9.79 -28.96 29.24
N SER A 156 9.80 -28.40 28.03
CA SER A 156 9.53 -29.16 26.80
C SER A 156 9.97 -28.35 25.56
N PRO A 157 10.89 -28.85 24.71
CA PRO A 157 11.35 -28.16 23.50
C PRO A 157 10.38 -28.34 22.32
N ALA A 158 9.07 -28.47 22.61
CA ALA A 158 8.04 -28.77 21.63
C ALA A 158 7.03 -27.63 21.45
N ALA A 159 7.38 -26.39 21.81
CA ALA A 159 6.78 -25.20 21.23
C ALA A 159 7.37 -24.98 19.83
N ALA A 160 7.31 -26.02 18.99
CA ALA A 160 7.44 -25.87 17.56
C ALA A 160 6.38 -24.85 17.17
N GLN A 161 6.86 -23.67 16.77
CA GLN A 161 6.09 -22.64 16.09
C GLN A 161 5.38 -23.32 14.91
N ARG A 162 4.19 -23.87 15.15
CA ARG A 162 3.25 -24.10 14.07
C ARG A 162 3.04 -22.72 13.46
N PRO A 163 3.29 -22.52 12.15
CA PRO A 163 2.94 -21.28 11.50
C PRO A 163 1.41 -21.21 11.52
N GLY A 164 0.86 -20.65 12.60
CA GLY A 164 -0.56 -20.37 12.70
C GLY A 164 -0.94 -19.57 11.46
N LEU A 165 -2.02 -19.99 10.81
CA LEU A 165 -2.59 -19.42 9.60
C LEU A 165 -2.22 -17.93 9.43
N ALA A 166 -1.37 -17.67 8.44
CA ALA A 166 -1.08 -16.38 7.82
C ALA A 166 -1.15 -15.16 8.76
N SER A 167 -0.18 -15.01 9.68
CA SER A 167 0.14 -13.70 10.24
C SER A 167 0.58 -12.76 9.09
N VAL A 168 -0.37 -12.00 8.53
CA VAL A 168 -0.14 -11.02 7.47
C VAL A 168 0.82 -9.96 8.01
N ALA A 169 1.84 -9.59 7.22
CA ALA A 169 2.79 -8.57 7.64
C ALA A 169 2.01 -7.25 7.90
N PRO A 170 2.21 -6.55 9.03
CA PRO A 170 1.46 -5.34 9.37
C PRO A 170 1.50 -4.25 8.28
N ARG A 171 2.61 -4.15 7.55
CA ARG A 171 2.76 -3.23 6.40
C ARG A 171 1.83 -3.56 5.23
N LEU A 172 1.57 -4.84 4.96
CA LEU A 172 0.58 -5.26 3.95
C LEU A 172 -0.85 -4.89 4.35
N VAL A 173 -1.15 -4.92 5.65
CA VAL A 173 -2.47 -4.47 6.16
C VAL A 173 -2.65 -2.97 5.89
N TYR A 174 -1.60 -2.17 6.11
CA TYR A 174 -1.63 -0.74 5.78
C TYR A 174 -1.82 -0.48 4.28
N LEU A 175 -1.06 -1.14 3.40
CA LEU A 175 -1.25 -1.03 1.95
C LEU A 175 -2.66 -1.48 1.51
N GLY A 176 -3.20 -2.52 2.14
CA GLY A 176 -4.57 -2.97 1.92
C GLY A 176 -5.62 -1.93 2.32
N VAL A 177 -5.41 -1.22 3.43
CA VAL A 177 -6.28 -0.10 3.83
C VAL A 177 -6.19 1.04 2.82
N LEU A 178 -4.99 1.41 2.35
CA LEU A 178 -4.83 2.42 1.30
C LEU A 178 -5.61 2.02 0.03
N LEU A 179 -5.51 0.77 -0.40
CA LEU A 179 -6.29 0.24 -1.52
C LEU A 179 -7.80 0.37 -1.27
N VAL A 180 -8.33 -0.09 -0.14
CA VAL A 180 -9.77 -0.02 0.14
C VAL A 180 -10.25 1.43 0.20
N THR A 181 -9.48 2.33 0.81
CA THR A 181 -9.82 3.76 0.88
C THR A 181 -9.77 4.47 -0.47
N SER A 182 -9.10 3.89 -1.46
CA SER A 182 -9.01 4.44 -2.82
C SER A 182 -10.17 4.06 -3.76
N LEU A 183 -10.99 3.07 -3.36
CA LEU A 183 -12.10 2.55 -4.18
C LEU A 183 -13.39 3.39 -4.24
N PRO A 184 -13.81 4.12 -3.19
CA PRO A 184 -15.11 4.78 -3.17
C PRO A 184 -15.36 5.70 -4.37
N MET A 185 -14.33 6.43 -4.82
CA MET A 185 -14.46 7.39 -5.91
C MET A 185 -14.71 6.72 -7.27
N PRO A 186 -13.85 5.81 -7.77
CA PRO A 186 -14.15 5.10 -9.02
C PRO A 186 -15.46 4.30 -8.95
N LEU A 187 -15.83 3.74 -7.79
CA LEU A 187 -17.11 3.04 -7.63
C LEU A 187 -18.33 3.98 -7.69
N MET A 188 -18.23 5.17 -7.09
CA MET A 188 -19.29 6.18 -7.16
C MET A 188 -19.49 6.68 -8.59
N VAL A 189 -18.39 6.96 -9.30
CA VAL A 189 -18.44 7.43 -10.71
C VAL A 189 -18.94 6.32 -11.64
N PHE A 190 -18.56 5.07 -11.38
CA PHE A 190 -19.10 3.91 -12.08
C PHE A 190 -20.60 3.73 -11.83
N GLY A 191 -21.03 3.83 -10.56
CA GLY A 191 -22.44 3.74 -10.16
C GLY A 191 -23.31 4.86 -10.75
N ALA A 192 -22.71 6.03 -11.02
CA ALA A 192 -23.34 7.14 -11.73
C ALA A 192 -23.43 6.92 -13.26
N GLY A 193 -22.93 5.80 -13.79
CA GLY A 193 -22.97 5.46 -15.22
C GLY A 193 -21.88 6.12 -16.08
N ASN A 194 -20.92 6.81 -15.48
CA ASN A 194 -19.82 7.46 -16.20
C ASN A 194 -18.58 6.56 -16.24
N PHE A 195 -18.58 5.58 -17.14
CA PHE A 195 -17.53 4.55 -17.23
C PHE A 195 -16.15 5.12 -17.60
N THR A 196 -16.10 6.13 -18.46
CA THR A 196 -14.85 6.76 -18.88
C THR A 196 -14.13 7.41 -17.69
N ASN A 197 -14.87 8.20 -16.89
CA ASN A 197 -14.29 8.84 -15.72
C ASN A 197 -14.05 7.85 -14.59
N ALA A 198 -14.87 6.80 -14.46
CA ALA A 198 -14.62 5.72 -13.52
C ALA A 198 -13.30 5.01 -13.82
N ALA A 199 -13.01 4.71 -15.10
CA ALA A 199 -11.74 4.12 -15.51
C ALA A 199 -10.55 5.03 -15.22
N TRP A 200 -10.70 6.34 -15.45
CA TRP A 200 -9.68 7.34 -15.12
C TRP A 200 -9.35 7.34 -13.62
N TRP A 201 -10.37 7.36 -12.76
CA TRP A 201 -10.19 7.31 -11.31
C TRP A 201 -9.76 5.94 -10.79
N ALA A 202 -9.97 4.87 -11.57
CA ALA A 202 -9.54 3.51 -11.23
C ALA A 202 -8.03 3.28 -11.43
N LEU A 203 -7.31 4.20 -12.08
CA LEU A 203 -5.85 4.06 -12.29
C LEU A 203 -5.09 3.96 -10.96
N ALA A 204 -5.44 4.77 -9.97
CA ALA A 204 -4.79 4.74 -8.67
C ALA A 204 -5.10 3.48 -7.82
N PRO A 205 -6.34 3.02 -7.63
CA PRO A 205 -6.58 1.72 -6.99
C PRO A 205 -5.96 0.56 -7.79
N GLY A 206 -5.94 0.63 -9.13
CA GLY A 206 -5.25 -0.37 -9.96
C GLY A 206 -3.75 -0.43 -9.68
N ALA A 207 -3.10 0.73 -9.58
CA ALA A 207 -1.69 0.83 -9.20
C ALA A 207 -1.41 0.31 -7.78
N LEU A 208 -2.25 0.67 -6.82
CA LEU A 208 -2.16 0.20 -5.42
C LEU A 208 -2.39 -1.31 -5.32
N LEU A 209 -3.27 -1.88 -6.14
CA LEU A 209 -3.49 -3.32 -6.20
C LEU A 209 -2.22 -4.03 -6.70
N ILE A 210 -1.59 -3.51 -7.75
CA ILE A 210 -0.32 -4.08 -8.25
C ILE A 210 0.76 -4.01 -7.16
N ASP A 211 0.91 -2.87 -6.49
CA ASP A 211 1.88 -2.69 -5.40
C ASP A 211 1.62 -3.67 -4.24
N LEU A 212 0.36 -3.83 -3.83
CA LEU A 212 -0.04 -4.80 -2.81
C LEU A 212 0.26 -6.25 -3.22
N LEU A 213 -0.02 -6.63 -4.46
CA LEU A 213 0.27 -7.98 -4.98
C LEU A 213 1.78 -8.25 -5.04
N VAL A 214 2.57 -7.27 -5.45
CA VAL A 214 4.03 -7.36 -5.47
C VAL A 214 4.58 -7.55 -4.07
N GLU A 215 4.18 -6.72 -3.11
CA GLU A 215 4.65 -6.86 -1.73
C GLU A 215 4.14 -8.15 -1.08
N TRP A 216 2.93 -8.59 -1.41
CA TRP A 216 2.41 -9.87 -0.93
C TRP A 216 3.22 -11.05 -1.47
N SER A 217 3.61 -11.02 -2.74
CA SER A 217 4.48 -12.02 -3.35
C SER A 217 5.87 -12.04 -2.72
N ILE A 218 6.48 -10.87 -2.51
CA ILE A 218 7.80 -10.73 -1.85
C ILE A 218 7.73 -11.30 -0.43
N ALA A 219 6.71 -10.94 0.34
CA ALA A 219 6.51 -11.44 1.71
C ALA A 219 6.21 -12.95 1.75
N GLY A 220 5.53 -13.48 0.73
CA GLY A 220 5.32 -14.91 0.55
C GLY A 220 6.64 -15.66 0.40
N SER A 221 7.47 -15.25 -0.57
CA SER A 221 8.78 -15.87 -0.80
C SER A 221 9.72 -15.74 0.41
N GLU A 222 9.70 -14.62 1.14
CA GLU A 222 10.52 -14.46 2.35
C GLU A 222 10.10 -15.45 3.46
N ARG A 223 8.80 -15.72 3.61
CA ARG A 223 8.31 -16.74 4.56
C ARG A 223 8.77 -18.14 4.18
N GLU A 224 8.77 -18.48 2.90
CA GLU A 224 9.25 -19.77 2.41
C GLU A 224 10.75 -19.96 2.68
N ILE A 225 11.57 -18.94 2.38
CA ILE A 225 13.02 -18.95 2.66
C ILE A 225 13.29 -19.11 4.17
N ARG A 226 12.53 -18.41 5.03
CA ARG A 226 12.64 -18.57 6.48
C ARG A 226 12.18 -19.96 6.95
N GLY A 227 11.16 -20.52 6.32
CA GLY A 227 10.70 -21.89 6.58
C GLY A 227 11.76 -22.94 6.24
N LEU A 228 12.46 -22.77 5.11
CA LEU A 228 13.59 -23.61 4.71
C LEU A 228 14.74 -23.55 5.71
N ASP A 229 15.06 -22.36 6.24
CA ASP A 229 16.08 -22.22 7.30
C ASP A 229 15.63 -22.86 8.63
N GLY A 230 14.33 -22.79 8.96
CA GLY A 230 13.76 -23.45 10.14
C GLY A 230 13.84 -24.98 10.10
N GLN A 231 13.63 -25.59 8.93
CA GLN A 231 13.73 -27.06 8.74
C GLN A 231 15.14 -27.59 9.01
N ARG A 232 16.17 -26.77 8.79
CA ARG A 232 17.57 -27.10 9.10
C ARG A 232 17.83 -27.29 10.60
N TYR A 233 17.17 -26.51 11.47
CA TYR A 233 17.31 -26.67 12.93
C TYR A 233 16.57 -27.90 13.45
N SER A 234 15.45 -28.28 12.82
CA SER A 234 14.71 -29.49 13.19
C SER A 234 15.49 -30.77 12.92
N TYR A 235 16.37 -30.78 11.91
CA TYR A 235 17.22 -31.95 11.59
C TYR A 235 18.41 -32.14 12.56
N LYS A 236 18.77 -31.11 13.34
CA LYS A 236 19.81 -31.22 14.38
C LYS A 236 19.29 -31.71 15.74
N GLY A 237 17.96 -31.80 15.90
CA GLY A 237 17.30 -32.24 17.13
C GLY A 237 16.69 -33.65 17.09
N ALA A 238 16.90 -34.39 15.99
CA ALA A 238 16.53 -35.79 15.80
C ALA A 238 17.80 -36.65 15.72
#